data_AF-A0A5N4ED67-F1
#
_entry.id   AF-A0A5N4ED67-F1
#
_cell.length_a   1.000
_cell.length_b   1.000
_cell.length_c   1.000
_cell.angle_alpha   90.00
_cell.angle_beta   90.00
_cell.angle_gamma   90.00
#
_symmetry.space_group_name_H-M   'P 1'
#
loop_
_entity.id
_entity.type
_entity.pdbx_description
1 polymer ?
#
loop_
_entity_poly.entity_id
_entity_poly.type
_entity_poly.pdbx_seq_one_letter_code
_entity_poly.pdbx_strand_id
1 'polypeptide(L)'
;MEAYLIKTLVSFSTDFSEVFQILLNTVKDSKAEPHFLSILQHLLLVRNDYEARPQYYKLIEECISQIVLHKNGADPDFKCRHLQIDIEGLIDQMIDKTKVEKSEAKATELEKKLDSELTARHELQVEMKKMESDFEQKLQDLQGEKDALDSEKQQIATEKQDLEAEVSQLTGEVAKLSKELEDAKKEMASLSAAFVAEDLSQDCFWTKVKEDRFENNDLFAKLTLTFSAQTKSESLPLSCKGPV
;
A
#
# COMPACT_ATOMS: atom_id res chain seq x y z
N MET A 1 35.24 -52.20 -34.57
CA MET A 1 36.02 -50.94 -34.59
C MET A 1 35.40 -49.93 -35.55
N GLU A 2 34.92 -50.33 -36.72
CA GLU A 2 34.27 -49.44 -37.71
C GLU A 2 32.96 -48.80 -37.25
N ALA A 3 32.10 -49.53 -36.51
CA ALA A 3 30.85 -48.96 -35.97
C ALA A 3 31.08 -47.85 -34.93
N TYR A 4 32.22 -47.86 -34.22
CA TYR A 4 32.64 -46.77 -33.33
C TYR A 4 33.19 -45.58 -34.11
N LEU A 5 33.85 -45.84 -35.25
CA LEU A 5 34.37 -44.80 -36.14
C LEU A 5 33.23 -43.99 -36.79
N ILE A 6 32.17 -44.65 -37.26
CA ILE A 6 31.00 -43.97 -37.85
C ILE A 6 30.25 -43.14 -36.79
N LYS A 7 30.01 -43.68 -35.58
CA LYS A 7 29.41 -42.91 -34.48
C LYS A 7 30.28 -41.73 -34.00
N THR A 8 31.60 -41.87 -34.05
CA THR A 8 32.55 -40.79 -33.69
C THR A 8 32.62 -39.72 -34.79
N LEU A 9 32.51 -40.10 -36.06
CA LEU A 9 32.59 -39.17 -37.21
C LEU A 9 31.28 -38.36 -37.39
N VAL A 10 30.12 -38.97 -37.14
CA VAL A 10 28.82 -38.26 -37.08
C VAL A 10 28.75 -37.25 -35.93
N SER A 11 29.57 -37.41 -34.88
CA SER A 11 29.64 -36.46 -33.77
C SER A 11 30.59 -35.28 -34.00
N PHE A 12 31.40 -35.27 -35.07
CA PHE A 12 32.50 -34.30 -35.23
C PHE A 12 32.21 -33.17 -36.23
N SER A 13 31.42 -33.40 -37.28
CA SER A 13 31.08 -32.37 -38.27
C SER A 13 29.59 -32.08 -38.25
N THR A 14 29.22 -30.88 -37.80
CA THR A 14 27.84 -30.36 -37.82
C THR A 14 27.58 -29.49 -39.05
N ASP A 15 28.59 -29.26 -39.88
CA ASP A 15 28.48 -28.45 -41.10
C ASP A 15 28.07 -29.32 -42.30
N PHE A 16 26.94 -28.95 -42.91
CA PHE A 16 26.40 -29.68 -44.06
C PHE A 16 27.37 -29.70 -45.25
N SER A 17 28.07 -28.59 -45.50
CA SER A 17 28.96 -28.46 -46.66
C SER A 17 30.19 -29.34 -46.51
N GLU A 18 30.78 -29.39 -45.32
CA GLU A 18 31.91 -30.25 -44.99
C GLU A 18 31.56 -31.74 -45.16
N VAL A 19 30.44 -32.19 -44.56
CA VAL A 19 29.99 -33.59 -44.69
C VAL A 19 29.75 -33.95 -46.15
N PHE A 20 29.09 -33.07 -46.91
CA PHE A 20 28.86 -33.30 -48.34
C PHE A 20 30.16 -33.41 -49.14
N GLN A 21 31.14 -32.54 -48.88
CA GLN A 21 32.44 -32.58 -49.56
C GLN A 21 33.22 -33.86 -49.24
N ILE A 22 33.19 -34.31 -47.98
CA ILE A 22 33.82 -35.58 -47.58
C ILE A 22 33.18 -36.75 -48.33
N LEU A 23 31.85 -36.82 -48.37
CA LEU A 23 31.12 -37.87 -49.09
C LEU A 23 31.43 -37.83 -50.59
N LEU A 24 31.41 -36.64 -51.20
CA LEU A 24 31.72 -36.45 -52.61
C LEU A 24 33.14 -36.94 -52.93
N ASN A 25 34.14 -36.52 -52.17
CA ASN A 25 35.52 -36.95 -52.37
C ASN A 25 35.71 -38.46 -52.17
N THR A 26 34.91 -39.09 -51.31
CA THR A 26 34.97 -40.53 -51.05
C THR A 26 34.43 -41.35 -52.23
N VAL A 27 33.36 -40.88 -52.88
CA VAL A 27 32.73 -41.61 -54.00
C VAL A 27 33.29 -41.22 -55.37
N LYS A 28 34.00 -40.09 -55.47
CA LYS A 28 34.52 -39.56 -56.73
C LYS A 28 35.40 -40.55 -57.48
N ASP A 29 35.24 -40.60 -58.80
CA ASP A 29 35.95 -41.47 -59.74
C ASP A 29 35.78 -42.98 -59.42
N SER A 30 34.72 -43.34 -58.68
CA SER A 30 34.39 -44.71 -58.29
C SER A 30 33.05 -45.17 -58.87
N LYS A 31 32.80 -46.48 -58.79
CA LYS A 31 31.50 -47.06 -59.20
C LYS A 31 30.33 -46.63 -58.31
N ALA A 32 30.58 -46.04 -57.14
CA ALA A 32 29.54 -45.53 -56.25
C ALA A 32 29.04 -44.13 -56.66
N GLU A 33 29.81 -43.36 -57.44
CA GLU A 33 29.48 -41.98 -57.82
C GLU A 33 28.11 -41.85 -58.53
N PRO A 34 27.76 -42.70 -59.53
CA PRO A 34 26.46 -42.61 -60.18
C PRO A 34 25.29 -42.94 -59.24
N HIS A 35 25.53 -43.81 -58.25
CA HIS A 35 24.52 -44.17 -57.26
C HIS A 35 24.30 -43.03 -56.26
N PHE A 36 25.36 -42.38 -55.79
CA PHE A 36 25.26 -41.22 -54.91
C PHE A 36 24.51 -40.07 -55.59
N LEU A 37 24.84 -39.76 -56.86
CA LEU A 37 24.10 -38.76 -57.65
C LEU A 37 22.62 -39.12 -57.78
N SER A 38 22.31 -40.37 -58.09
CA SER A 38 20.93 -40.85 -58.21
C SER A 38 20.17 -40.67 -56.90
N ILE A 39 20.76 -40.99 -55.74
CA ILE A 39 20.13 -40.78 -54.42
C ILE A 39 19.76 -39.30 -54.24
N LEU A 40 20.69 -38.37 -54.52
CA LEU A 40 20.42 -36.93 -54.41
C LEU A 40 19.31 -36.47 -55.35
N GLN A 41 19.28 -36.99 -56.59
CA GLN A 41 18.20 -36.70 -57.55
C GLN A 41 16.84 -37.21 -57.05
N HIS A 42 16.77 -38.38 -56.44
CA HIS A 42 15.51 -38.88 -55.83
C HIS A 42 15.08 -38.03 -54.64
N LEU A 43 16.01 -37.50 -53.84
CA LEU A 43 15.68 -36.56 -52.76
C LEU A 43 15.05 -35.26 -53.29
N LEU A 44 15.44 -34.78 -54.48
CA LEU A 44 14.79 -33.64 -55.14
C LEU A 44 13.34 -33.92 -55.55
N LEU A 45 12.97 -35.19 -55.73
CA LEU A 45 11.60 -35.61 -56.09
C LEU A 45 10.67 -35.75 -54.87
N VAL A 46 11.19 -35.61 -53.64
CA VAL A 46 10.37 -35.62 -52.43
C VAL A 46 9.36 -34.47 -52.46
N ARG A 47 8.09 -34.81 -52.23
CA ARG A 47 6.95 -33.88 -52.31
C ARG A 47 7.22 -32.57 -51.55
N ASN A 48 6.89 -31.45 -52.18
CA ASN A 48 6.99 -30.11 -51.58
C ASN A 48 5.80 -29.76 -50.69
N ASP A 49 5.67 -30.52 -49.60
CA ASP A 49 4.62 -30.35 -48.61
C ASP A 49 5.24 -30.15 -47.22
N TYR A 50 4.79 -29.13 -46.49
CA TYR A 50 5.41 -28.72 -45.22
C TYR A 50 5.34 -29.82 -44.15
N GLU A 51 4.21 -30.54 -44.08
CA GLU A 51 3.97 -31.57 -43.07
C GLU A 51 4.56 -32.94 -43.47
N ALA A 52 4.42 -33.35 -44.74
CA ALA A 52 4.89 -34.67 -45.17
C ALA A 52 6.38 -34.73 -45.50
N ARG A 53 7.00 -33.62 -45.96
CA ARG A 53 8.42 -33.64 -46.34
C ARG A 53 9.33 -34.07 -45.19
N PRO A 54 9.20 -33.56 -43.95
CA PRO A 54 9.98 -34.07 -42.82
C PRO A 54 9.81 -35.57 -42.58
N GLN A 55 8.60 -36.11 -42.79
CA GLN A 55 8.32 -37.54 -42.63
C GLN A 55 9.03 -38.40 -43.69
N TYR A 56 9.08 -37.93 -44.94
CA TYR A 56 9.86 -38.60 -46.00
C TYR A 56 11.35 -38.65 -45.64
N TYR A 57 11.94 -37.54 -45.22
CA TYR A 57 13.36 -37.51 -44.85
C TYR A 57 13.65 -38.34 -43.60
N LYS A 58 12.72 -38.37 -42.63
CA LYS A 58 12.83 -39.23 -41.43
C LYS A 58 12.78 -40.72 -41.78
N LEU A 59 11.88 -41.13 -42.68
CA LEU A 59 11.83 -42.51 -43.15
C LEU A 59 13.10 -42.90 -43.92
N ILE A 60 13.59 -42.01 -44.80
CA ILE A 60 14.82 -42.24 -45.57
C ILE A 60 16.04 -42.35 -44.66
N GLU A 61 16.16 -41.46 -43.67
CA GLU A 61 17.23 -41.50 -42.68
C GLU A 61 17.23 -42.82 -41.92
N GLU A 62 16.07 -43.27 -41.44
CA GLU A 62 15.95 -44.54 -40.72
C GLU A 62 16.26 -45.76 -41.61
N CYS A 63 15.85 -45.74 -42.89
CA CYS A 63 16.24 -46.76 -43.86
C CYS A 63 17.77 -46.80 -44.06
N ILE A 64 18.41 -45.64 -44.22
CA ILE A 64 19.87 -45.53 -44.37
C ILE A 64 20.55 -46.05 -43.10
N SER A 65 20.05 -45.67 -41.93
CA SER A 65 20.53 -46.16 -40.63
C SER A 65 20.45 -47.69 -40.54
N GLN A 66 19.35 -48.32 -40.95
CA GLN A 66 19.25 -49.79 -40.95
C GLN A 66 20.18 -50.47 -41.96
N ILE A 67 20.41 -49.87 -43.13
CA ILE A 67 21.31 -50.41 -44.16
C ILE A 67 22.77 -50.31 -43.72
N VAL A 68 23.18 -49.15 -43.20
CA VAL A 68 24.58 -48.84 -42.85
C VAL A 68 24.95 -49.39 -41.47
N LEU A 69 24.03 -49.36 -40.51
CA LEU A 69 24.22 -49.85 -39.14
C LEU A 69 23.53 -51.21 -38.95
N HIS A 70 23.83 -52.16 -39.84
CA HIS A 70 23.20 -53.47 -39.82
C HIS A 70 23.45 -54.19 -38.48
N LYS A 71 22.40 -54.82 -37.95
CA LYS A 71 22.47 -55.61 -36.71
C LYS A 71 23.55 -56.68 -36.92
N ASN A 72 24.57 -56.68 -36.05
CA ASN A 72 25.70 -57.61 -36.01
C ASN A 72 26.97 -57.18 -36.78
N GLY A 73 27.01 -55.98 -37.39
CA GLY A 73 28.23 -55.43 -37.98
C GLY A 73 28.79 -56.21 -39.17
N ALA A 74 27.93 -56.99 -39.83
CA ALA A 74 28.21 -57.62 -41.12
C ALA A 74 27.52 -56.83 -42.24
N ASP A 75 28.13 -56.82 -43.42
CA ASP A 75 27.55 -56.17 -44.60
C ASP A 75 26.17 -56.76 -44.96
N PRO A 76 25.22 -55.94 -45.45
CA PRO A 76 23.97 -56.44 -46.02
C PRO A 76 24.23 -57.47 -47.13
N ASP A 77 23.36 -58.47 -47.27
CA ASP A 77 23.45 -59.41 -48.40
C ASP A 77 23.01 -58.74 -49.71
N PHE A 78 23.97 -58.20 -50.47
CA PHE A 78 23.74 -57.53 -51.75
C PHE A 78 23.30 -58.47 -52.89
N LYS A 79 23.32 -59.78 -52.69
CA LYS A 79 22.77 -60.76 -53.66
C LYS A 79 21.28 -61.01 -53.42
N CYS A 80 20.76 -60.60 -52.27
CA CYS A 80 19.34 -60.68 -51.99
C CYS A 80 18.56 -59.66 -52.84
N ARG A 81 17.53 -60.14 -53.56
CA ARG A 81 16.66 -59.27 -54.37
C ARG A 81 15.62 -58.51 -53.54
N HIS A 82 15.48 -58.83 -52.26
CA HIS A 82 14.47 -58.25 -51.39
C HIS A 82 15.08 -57.88 -50.03
N LEU A 83 15.36 -56.60 -49.85
CA LEU A 83 15.72 -56.05 -48.55
C LEU A 83 14.44 -55.94 -47.72
N GLN A 84 14.31 -56.73 -46.64
CA GLN A 84 13.19 -56.63 -45.72
C GLN A 84 13.43 -55.45 -44.77
N ILE A 85 12.91 -54.28 -45.14
CA ILE A 85 12.77 -53.15 -44.23
C ILE A 85 11.40 -53.26 -43.57
N ASP A 86 11.35 -53.30 -42.24
CA ASP A 86 10.11 -53.30 -41.47
C ASP A 86 9.49 -51.89 -41.44
N ILE A 87 8.85 -51.51 -42.55
CA ILE A 87 8.25 -50.18 -42.72
C ILE A 87 7.09 -49.97 -41.74
N GLU A 88 6.31 -51.01 -41.43
CA GLU A 88 5.19 -50.91 -40.48
C GLU A 88 5.69 -50.61 -39.07
N GLY A 89 6.67 -51.36 -38.57
CA GLY A 89 7.28 -51.09 -37.26
C GLY A 89 7.96 -49.72 -37.19
N LEU A 90 8.53 -49.23 -38.30
CA LEU A 90 9.09 -47.88 -38.39
C LEU A 90 8.02 -46.79 -38.29
N ILE A 91 6.90 -46.96 -38.99
CA ILE A 91 5.78 -46.00 -38.94
C ILE A 91 5.22 -45.94 -37.52
N ASP A 92 5.03 -47.08 -36.85
CA ASP A 92 4.52 -47.13 -35.48
C ASP A 92 5.46 -46.41 -34.50
N GLN A 93 6.77 -46.66 -34.59
CA GLN A 93 7.77 -45.95 -33.78
C GLN A 93 7.79 -44.45 -34.06
N MET A 94 7.62 -44.04 -35.32
CA MET A 94 7.54 -42.62 -35.69
C MET A 94 6.30 -41.95 -35.10
N ILE A 95 5.14 -42.62 -35.14
CA ILE A 95 3.88 -42.14 -34.57
C ILE A 95 4.02 -41.98 -33.05
N ASP A 96 4.56 -42.98 -32.36
CA ASP A 96 4.73 -42.94 -30.91
C ASP A 96 5.71 -41.85 -30.48
N LYS A 97 6.84 -41.72 -31.19
CA LYS A 97 7.81 -40.64 -30.94
C LYS A 97 7.17 -39.25 -31.10
N THR A 98 6.37 -39.03 -32.14
CA THR A 98 5.67 -37.75 -32.34
C THR A 98 4.60 -37.49 -31.27
N LYS A 99 3.90 -38.53 -30.79
CA LYS A 99 2.95 -38.38 -29.67
C LYS A 99 3.67 -37.98 -28.38
N VAL A 100 4.81 -38.61 -28.07
CA VAL A 100 5.64 -38.30 -26.91
C VAL A 100 6.11 -36.85 -26.97
N GLU A 101 6.76 -36.44 -28.06
CA GLU A 101 7.24 -35.07 -28.27
C GLU A 101 6.13 -34.03 -28.10
N LYS A 102 4.93 -34.30 -28.66
CA LYS A 102 3.77 -33.41 -28.52
C LYS A 102 3.24 -33.35 -27.09
N SER A 103 3.26 -34.47 -26.37
CA SER A 103 2.82 -34.52 -24.97
C SER A 103 3.82 -33.82 -24.03
N GLU A 104 5.13 -33.97 -24.28
CA GLU A 104 6.19 -33.29 -23.53
C GLU A 104 6.17 -31.78 -23.77
N ALA A 105 5.95 -31.33 -25.01
CA ALA A 105 5.78 -29.91 -25.32
C ALA A 105 4.56 -29.30 -24.60
N LYS A 106 3.46 -30.06 -24.47
CA LYS A 106 2.30 -29.62 -23.70
C LYS A 106 2.57 -29.59 -22.20
N ALA A 107 3.29 -30.58 -21.67
CA ALA A 107 3.66 -30.63 -20.26
C ALA A 107 4.49 -29.39 -19.88
N THR A 108 5.54 -29.10 -20.66
CA THR A 108 6.39 -27.92 -20.46
C THR A 108 5.64 -26.59 -20.61
N GLU A 109 4.67 -26.49 -21.53
CA GLU A 109 3.81 -25.30 -21.63
C GLU A 109 2.92 -25.11 -20.40
N LEU A 110 2.32 -26.18 -19.89
CA LEU A 110 1.48 -26.14 -18.69
C LEU A 110 2.29 -25.84 -17.43
N GLU A 111 3.49 -26.41 -17.30
CA GLU A 111 4.43 -26.10 -16.21
C GLU A 111 4.77 -24.61 -16.19
N LYS A 112 5.11 -24.02 -17.34
CA LYS A 112 5.38 -22.58 -17.44
C LYS A 112 4.19 -21.73 -17.02
N LYS A 113 2.96 -22.12 -17.41
CA LYS A 113 1.74 -21.41 -16.99
C LYS A 113 1.52 -21.54 -15.48
N LEU A 114 1.71 -22.73 -14.92
CA LEU A 114 1.58 -22.97 -13.49
C LEU A 114 2.56 -22.10 -12.68
N ASP A 115 3.82 -22.01 -13.10
CA ASP A 115 4.83 -21.18 -12.42
C ASP A 115 4.47 -19.69 -12.46
N SER A 116 3.96 -19.21 -13.60
CA SER A 116 3.53 -17.81 -13.72
C SER A 116 2.34 -17.50 -12.80
N GLU A 117 1.35 -18.39 -12.70
CA GLU A 117 0.19 -18.22 -11.83
C GLU A 117 0.56 -18.36 -10.35
N LEU A 118 1.47 -19.27 -9.99
CA LEU A 118 1.96 -19.38 -8.62
C LEU A 118 2.69 -18.12 -8.18
N THR A 119 3.48 -17.51 -9.08
CA THR A 119 4.18 -16.25 -8.82
C THR A 119 3.17 -15.12 -8.59
N ALA A 120 2.21 -14.93 -9.51
CA ALA A 120 1.17 -13.90 -9.38
C ALA A 120 0.33 -14.09 -8.10
N ARG A 121 -0.01 -15.35 -7.75
CA ARG A 121 -0.73 -15.65 -6.51
C ARG A 121 0.08 -15.26 -5.27
N HIS A 122 1.39 -15.49 -5.28
CA HIS A 122 2.24 -15.14 -4.14
C HIS A 122 2.35 -13.62 -3.98
N GLU A 123 2.49 -12.88 -5.08
CA GLU A 123 2.50 -11.41 -5.09
C GLU A 123 1.22 -10.81 -4.50
N LEU A 124 0.05 -11.27 -4.97
CA LEU A 124 -1.24 -10.84 -4.44
C LEU A 124 -1.41 -11.20 -2.95
N GLN A 125 -0.90 -12.35 -2.53
CA GLN A 125 -0.97 -12.75 -1.12
C GLN A 125 -0.11 -11.86 -0.22
N VAL A 126 1.05 -11.40 -0.71
CA VAL A 126 1.90 -10.44 0.00
C VAL A 126 1.21 -9.08 0.10
N GLU A 127 0.60 -8.60 -0.98
CA GLU A 127 -0.12 -7.33 -0.98
C GLU A 127 -1.35 -7.35 -0.05
N MET A 128 -2.10 -8.46 -0.07
CA MET A 128 -3.24 -8.67 0.83
C MET A 128 -2.80 -8.62 2.30
N LYS A 129 -1.72 -9.33 2.67
CA LYS A 129 -1.20 -9.31 4.05
C LYS A 129 -0.71 -7.93 4.49
N LYS A 130 -0.09 -7.18 3.58
CA LYS A 130 0.32 -5.81 3.85
C LYS A 130 -0.91 -4.94 4.15
N MET A 131 -1.95 -5.06 3.33
CA MET A 131 -3.20 -4.32 3.52
C MET A 131 -3.92 -4.71 4.83
N GLU A 132 -3.94 -6.00 5.18
CA GLU A 132 -4.45 -6.48 6.48
C GLU A 132 -3.70 -5.83 7.66
N SER A 133 -2.36 -5.81 7.61
CA SER A 133 -1.54 -5.16 8.63
C SER A 133 -1.79 -3.65 8.72
N ASP A 134 -1.95 -2.95 7.59
CA ASP A 134 -2.23 -1.51 7.57
C ASP A 134 -3.61 -1.20 8.20
N PHE A 135 -4.60 -2.07 7.99
CA PHE A 135 -5.91 -1.92 8.62
C PHE A 135 -5.87 -2.23 10.12
N GLU A 136 -5.13 -3.25 10.53
CA GLU A 136 -4.98 -3.61 11.94
C GLU A 136 -4.28 -2.50 12.72
N GLN A 137 -3.26 -1.87 12.13
CA GLN A 137 -2.61 -0.69 12.70
C GLN A 137 -3.58 0.48 12.87
N LYS A 138 -4.38 0.81 11.85
CA LYS A 138 -5.37 1.90 11.94
C LYS A 138 -6.42 1.65 13.03
N LEU A 139 -6.84 0.40 13.21
CA LEU A 139 -7.76 0.04 14.29
C LEU A 139 -7.11 0.24 15.66
N GLN A 140 -5.82 -0.09 15.80
CA GLN A 140 -5.07 0.14 17.03
C GLN A 140 -4.92 1.63 17.33
N ASP A 141 -4.60 2.44 16.32
CA ASP A 141 -4.44 3.89 16.46
C ASP A 141 -5.76 4.56 16.88
N LEU A 142 -6.88 4.22 16.21
CA LEU A 142 -8.21 4.71 16.54
C LEU A 142 -8.66 4.29 17.95
N GLN A 143 -8.32 3.08 18.37
CA GLN A 143 -8.60 2.62 19.72
C GLN A 143 -7.80 3.43 20.75
N GLY A 144 -6.53 3.73 20.47
CA GLY A 144 -5.71 4.60 21.31
C GLY A 144 -6.24 6.03 21.41
N GLU A 145 -6.68 6.62 20.31
CA GLU A 145 -7.30 7.96 20.29
C GLU A 145 -8.60 8.00 21.10
N LYS A 146 -9.43 6.96 20.96
CA LYS A 146 -10.66 6.83 21.75
C LYS A 146 -10.37 6.76 23.25
N ASP A 147 -9.41 5.95 23.68
CA ASP A 147 -9.06 5.81 25.09
C ASP A 147 -8.47 7.11 25.67
N ALA A 148 -7.72 7.87 24.86
CA ALA A 148 -7.22 9.19 25.24
C ALA A 148 -8.38 10.20 25.41
N LEU A 149 -9.31 10.26 24.45
CA LEU A 149 -10.49 11.12 24.53
C LEU A 149 -11.39 10.75 25.72
N ASP A 150 -11.56 9.46 26.02
CA ASP A 150 -12.33 9.01 27.19
C ASP A 150 -11.66 9.46 28.50
N SER A 151 -10.32 9.43 28.56
CA SER A 151 -9.56 9.92 29.71
C SER A 151 -9.69 11.44 29.88
N GLU A 152 -9.53 12.21 28.80
CA GLU A 152 -9.71 13.67 28.80
C GLU A 152 -11.14 14.06 29.19
N LYS A 153 -12.14 13.35 28.67
CA LYS A 153 -13.55 13.56 29.02
C LYS A 153 -13.83 13.30 30.49
N GLN A 154 -13.22 12.25 31.08
CA GLN A 154 -13.34 11.98 32.51
C GLN A 154 -12.71 13.10 33.34
N GLN A 155 -11.54 13.58 32.94
CA GLN A 155 -10.86 14.69 33.62
C GLN A 155 -11.68 16.00 33.56
N ILE A 156 -12.22 16.35 32.39
CA ILE A 156 -13.10 17.51 32.24
C ILE A 156 -14.37 17.35 33.11
N ALA A 157 -14.91 16.14 33.22
CA ALA A 157 -16.08 15.88 34.06
C ALA A 157 -15.77 16.07 35.55
N THR A 158 -14.60 15.66 36.03
CA THR A 158 -14.16 15.90 37.41
C THR A 158 -13.92 17.39 37.67
N GLU A 159 -13.20 18.08 36.78
CA GLU A 159 -12.94 19.53 36.92
C GLU A 159 -14.25 20.33 36.92
N LYS A 160 -15.22 19.95 36.08
CA LYS A 160 -16.56 20.55 36.08
C LYS A 160 -17.26 20.36 37.43
N GLN A 161 -17.19 19.18 38.03
CA GLN A 161 -17.80 18.91 39.34
C GLN A 161 -17.18 19.77 40.44
N ASP A 162 -15.85 19.88 40.44
CA ASP A 162 -15.12 20.68 41.42
C ASP A 162 -15.49 22.16 41.30
N LEU A 163 -15.55 22.70 40.07
CA LEU A 163 -16.00 24.07 39.82
C LEU A 163 -17.47 24.31 40.21
N GLU A 164 -18.38 23.36 39.94
CA GLU A 164 -19.78 23.46 40.38
C GLU A 164 -19.91 23.49 41.92
N ALA A 165 -19.06 22.76 42.63
CA ALA A 165 -18.99 22.79 44.10
C ALA A 165 -18.47 24.15 44.60
N GLU A 166 -17.42 24.68 43.99
CA GLU A 166 -16.84 25.98 44.35
C GLU A 166 -17.84 27.13 44.08
N VAL A 167 -18.56 27.09 42.95
CA VAL A 167 -19.65 28.04 42.64
C VAL A 167 -20.76 27.97 43.69
N SER A 168 -21.19 26.76 44.11
CA SER A 168 -22.19 26.62 45.17
C SER A 168 -21.72 27.23 46.49
N GLN A 169 -20.45 27.02 46.85
CA GLN A 169 -19.88 27.59 48.06
C GLN A 169 -19.85 29.13 48.01
N LEU A 170 -19.31 29.71 46.93
CA LEU A 170 -19.25 31.16 46.75
C LEU A 170 -20.65 31.79 46.72
N THR A 171 -21.62 31.12 46.09
CA THR A 171 -23.03 31.57 46.09
C THR A 171 -23.59 31.64 47.52
N GLY A 172 -23.26 30.65 48.36
CA GLY A 172 -23.62 30.63 49.78
C GLY A 172 -22.96 31.76 50.58
N GLU A 173 -21.68 32.03 50.35
CA GLU A 173 -20.96 33.14 50.98
C GLU A 173 -21.53 34.50 50.59
N VAL A 174 -21.81 34.73 49.30
CA VAL A 174 -22.44 35.96 48.79
C VAL A 174 -23.82 36.17 49.41
N ALA A 175 -24.63 35.11 49.53
CA ALA A 175 -25.94 35.18 50.17
C ALA A 175 -25.82 35.57 51.66
N LYS A 176 -24.82 35.01 52.37
CA LYS A 176 -24.56 35.33 53.77
C LYS A 176 -24.12 36.78 53.95
N LEU A 177 -23.13 37.24 53.18
CA LEU A 177 -22.67 38.63 53.19
C LEU A 177 -23.77 39.62 52.81
N SER A 178 -24.62 39.28 51.84
CA SER A 178 -25.77 40.12 51.46
C SER A 178 -26.79 40.25 52.59
N LYS A 179 -27.03 39.16 53.34
CA LYS A 179 -27.89 39.21 54.53
C LYS A 179 -27.27 40.07 55.63
N GLU A 180 -25.99 39.88 55.93
CA GLU A 180 -25.26 40.69 56.90
C GLU A 180 -25.26 42.19 56.51
N LEU A 181 -25.12 42.51 55.22
CA LEU A 181 -25.22 43.88 54.71
C LEU A 181 -26.61 44.48 54.94
N GLU A 182 -27.68 43.72 54.68
CA GLU A 182 -29.06 44.19 54.90
C GLU A 182 -29.40 44.33 56.39
N ASP A 183 -28.95 43.40 57.23
CA ASP A 183 -29.10 43.50 58.68
C ASP A 183 -28.30 44.71 59.22
N ALA A 184 -27.07 44.93 58.76
CA ALA A 184 -26.27 46.11 59.11
C ALA A 184 -26.89 47.42 58.61
N LYS A 185 -27.49 47.45 57.41
CA LYS A 185 -28.26 48.60 56.93
C LYS A 185 -29.46 48.90 57.83
N LYS A 186 -30.20 47.87 58.25
CA LYS A 186 -31.34 48.04 59.17
C LYS A 186 -30.89 48.57 60.52
N GLU A 187 -29.79 48.07 61.07
CA GLU A 187 -29.18 48.57 62.30
C GLU A 187 -28.70 50.02 62.15
N MET A 188 -28.03 50.36 61.04
CA MET A 188 -27.63 51.75 60.74
C MET A 188 -28.85 52.68 60.59
N ALA A 189 -29.93 52.21 59.97
CA ALA A 189 -31.18 52.94 59.89
C ALA A 189 -31.80 53.15 61.28
N SER A 190 -31.77 52.12 62.15
CA SER A 190 -32.23 52.18 63.54
C SER A 190 -31.40 53.18 64.36
N LEU A 191 -30.07 53.14 64.27
CA LEU A 191 -29.15 54.06 64.94
C LEU A 191 -29.28 55.49 64.40
N SER A 192 -29.51 55.66 63.09
CA SER A 192 -29.80 56.99 62.53
C SER A 192 -31.14 57.54 63.03
N ALA A 193 -32.15 56.68 63.17
CA ALA A 193 -33.45 57.06 63.73
C ALA A 193 -33.34 57.39 65.24
N ALA A 194 -32.50 56.66 65.98
CA ALA A 194 -32.19 56.94 67.38
C ALA A 194 -31.35 58.22 67.57
N PHE A 195 -30.41 58.54 66.67
CA PHE A 195 -29.70 59.81 66.67
C PHE A 195 -30.64 61.00 66.37
N VAL A 196 -31.63 60.81 65.49
CA VAL A 196 -32.65 61.83 65.19
C VAL A 196 -33.69 61.95 66.32
N ALA A 197 -33.95 60.87 67.07
CA ALA A 197 -34.95 60.85 68.15
C ALA A 197 -34.39 61.20 69.55
N GLU A 198 -33.11 60.96 69.83
CA GLU A 198 -32.55 61.02 71.20
C GLU A 198 -31.33 61.96 71.37
N ASP A 199 -30.96 62.79 70.38
CA ASP A 199 -30.02 63.92 70.61
C ASP A 199 -30.40 65.22 69.86
N LEU A 200 -31.69 65.54 69.85
CA LEU A 200 -32.18 66.91 69.63
C LEU A 200 -32.87 67.47 70.90
N SER A 201 -32.41 67.01 72.06
CA SER A 201 -32.76 67.56 73.36
C SER A 201 -31.80 68.72 73.71
N GLN A 202 -32.16 69.91 73.23
CA GLN A 202 -31.92 71.26 73.77
C GLN A 202 -30.54 71.76 74.26
N ASP A 203 -29.40 71.07 74.12
CA ASP A 203 -28.08 71.66 74.48
C ASP A 203 -26.90 71.28 73.56
N CYS A 204 -27.13 71.20 72.24
CA CYS A 204 -26.05 70.96 71.28
C CYS A 204 -25.13 72.20 71.13
N PHE A 205 -23.87 72.03 71.55
CA PHE A 205 -22.74 72.96 71.47
C PHE A 205 -22.61 73.73 70.13
N TRP A 206 -23.02 73.15 69.01
CA TRP A 206 -22.94 73.74 67.67
C TRP A 206 -23.90 74.91 67.40
N THR A 207 -24.88 75.16 68.28
CA THR A 207 -25.79 76.32 68.15
C THR A 207 -25.24 77.63 68.75
N LYS A 208 -24.03 77.61 69.35
CA LYS A 208 -23.41 78.78 70.00
C LYS A 208 -22.09 79.24 69.39
N VAL A 209 -21.74 78.75 68.19
CA VAL A 209 -20.60 79.26 67.43
C VAL A 209 -21.11 80.35 66.49
N LYS A 210 -20.73 81.61 66.74
CA LYS A 210 -20.83 82.67 65.74
C LYS A 210 -19.95 82.31 64.55
N GLU A 211 -20.57 81.98 63.42
CA GLU A 211 -19.93 81.62 62.15
C GLU A 211 -19.15 82.77 61.51
N ASP A 212 -19.41 84.02 61.91
CA ASP A 212 -18.75 85.24 61.39
C ASP A 212 -17.20 85.23 61.52
N ARG A 213 -16.63 84.33 62.34
CA ARG A 213 -15.18 84.25 62.58
C ARG A 213 -14.41 83.32 61.64
N PHE A 214 -15.10 82.50 60.86
CA PHE A 214 -14.46 81.50 59.98
C PHE A 214 -14.88 81.62 58.51
N GLU A 215 -15.67 82.64 58.17
CA GLU A 215 -15.96 82.99 56.78
C GLU A 215 -14.70 83.51 56.07
N ASN A 216 -14.10 82.65 55.25
CA ASN A 216 -13.06 83.04 54.31
C ASN A 216 -13.61 82.89 52.89
N ASN A 217 -13.96 84.02 52.26
CA ASN A 217 -14.54 84.08 50.91
C ASN A 217 -13.65 83.40 49.85
N ASP A 218 -12.32 83.39 50.03
CA ASP A 218 -11.40 82.69 49.12
C ASP A 218 -11.54 81.16 49.22
N LEU A 219 -11.87 80.64 50.41
CA LEU A 219 -12.08 79.21 50.64
C LEU A 219 -13.37 78.74 49.97
N PHE A 220 -14.45 79.53 50.06
CA PHE A 220 -15.72 79.25 49.39
C PHE A 220 -15.61 79.35 47.87
N ALA A 221 -14.82 80.28 47.34
CA ALA A 221 -14.54 80.36 45.91
C ALA A 221 -13.76 79.13 45.39
N LYS A 222 -12.76 78.65 46.13
CA LYS A 222 -12.01 77.43 45.80
C LYS A 222 -12.87 76.17 45.86
N LEU A 223 -13.76 76.05 46.85
CA LEU A 223 -14.71 74.95 46.91
C LEU A 223 -15.65 74.97 45.71
N THR A 224 -16.23 76.13 45.38
CA THR A 224 -17.15 76.27 44.25
C THR A 224 -16.49 75.88 42.93
N LEU A 225 -15.23 76.28 42.70
CA LEU A 225 -14.47 75.88 41.51
C LEU A 225 -14.17 74.38 41.46
N THR A 226 -13.86 73.75 42.60
CA THR A 226 -13.51 72.31 42.65
C THR A 226 -14.71 71.43 42.34
N PHE A 227 -15.89 71.76 42.87
CA PHE A 227 -17.10 70.97 42.65
C PHE A 227 -17.75 71.21 41.29
N SER A 228 -17.53 72.36 40.67
CA SER A 228 -18.02 72.64 39.31
C SER A 228 -17.30 71.78 38.24
N ALA A 229 -16.12 71.25 38.53
CA ALA A 229 -15.28 70.55 37.55
C ALA A 229 -15.54 69.03 37.44
N GLN A 230 -16.40 68.43 38.27
CA GLN A 230 -16.56 66.95 38.36
C GLN A 230 -17.82 66.36 37.73
N THR A 231 -18.60 67.14 36.97
CA THR A 231 -19.75 66.61 36.21
C THR A 231 -19.43 66.45 34.72
N LYS A 232 -18.56 65.49 34.39
CA LYS A 232 -18.59 64.87 33.06
C LYS A 232 -18.11 63.42 33.11
N SER A 233 -19.07 62.54 33.37
CA SER A 233 -19.03 61.13 32.99
C SER A 233 -19.07 61.03 31.47
N GLU A 234 -18.04 60.43 30.86
CA GLU A 234 -18.07 60.07 29.44
C GLU A 234 -18.20 58.55 29.32
N SER A 235 -19.32 58.17 28.71
CA SER A 235 -19.83 56.84 28.41
C SER A 235 -18.96 56.06 27.41
N LEU A 236 -18.81 54.75 27.65
CA LEU A 236 -18.45 53.75 26.63
C LEU A 236 -19.41 53.80 25.43
N PRO A 237 -18.97 53.36 24.24
CA PRO A 237 -19.54 52.11 23.76
C PRO A 237 -18.54 51.10 23.19
N LEU A 238 -18.85 49.85 23.49
CA LEU A 238 -18.38 48.64 22.83
C LEU A 238 -18.64 48.69 21.32
N SER A 239 -17.68 48.23 20.52
CA SER A 239 -17.86 47.92 19.10
C SER A 239 -17.63 46.42 18.90
N CYS A 240 -18.71 45.69 18.62
CA CYS A 240 -18.66 44.32 18.10
C CYS A 240 -18.32 44.36 16.60
N LYS A 241 -17.23 43.71 16.20
CA LYS A 241 -17.00 43.28 14.82
C LYS A 241 -16.42 41.86 14.84
N GLY A 242 -17.23 40.88 14.43
CA GLY A 242 -16.72 39.65 13.86
C GLY A 242 -16.66 39.79 12.33
N PRO A 243 -15.69 39.18 11.65
CA PRO A 243 -15.81 38.89 10.23
C PRO A 243 -15.96 37.39 9.95
N VAL A 244 -16.69 37.18 8.85
CA VAL A 244 -16.87 36.01 7.99
C VAL A 244 -15.67 35.08 7.89
#